data_AF-A0A3D9C9G9-F1
#
_entry.id   AF-A0A3D9C9G9-F1
#
_cell.length_a   1.000
_cell.length_b   1.000
_cell.length_c   1.000
_cell.angle_alpha   90.00
_cell.angle_beta   90.00
_cell.angle_gamma   90.00
#
_symmetry.space_group_name_H-M   'P 1'
#
loop_
_entity.id
_entity.type
_entity.pdbx_description
1 polymer ?
#
loop_
_entity_poly.entity_id
_entity_poly.type
_entity_poly.pdbx_seq_one_letter_code
_entity_poly.pdbx_strand_id
1 'polypeptide(L)'
;MKNFFASKWALIITFLIFLSIGYFITVLSNWMLFQYYKYINHPTTFDVSTTGQIGDTIGGTTGPFIALIAGFLTFIAFWAQLRANNQVQEQFKIQQFESQYFEMIKLHKENISEMKITGYSYLTSTTRDTCDNLNETITKTQIERIVDGRKTFVSMVKELNACLSFCKIIGSTLQVPEDKVLQIGYKLFFFGSFSKLVKEDKYEIFIQKCKDQLKEIRREHKESFGEKNEFTTGPDKSNKIELHIKYAPFTGHESRLAHYYRHLFSTVKFVVKKEKEGLFNYKQSREYLKILRAQMSNDEQLLLYHNYISGIGEDWEKKENLFLSKYRMLHNLPIDRVRHIQNPRLHFAKEIINIKLQSVKNDPMFEWGDS
;
A
#
# COMPACT_ATOMS: atom_id res chain seq x y z
N MET A 1 26.60 16.81 -30.02
CA MET A 1 25.36 17.32 -30.66
C MET A 1 24.08 17.23 -29.80
N LYS A 2 23.98 16.39 -28.76
CA LYS A 2 22.75 16.27 -27.92
C LYS A 2 22.38 17.49 -27.06
N ASN A 3 23.33 18.40 -26.78
CA ASN A 3 23.10 19.51 -25.85
C ASN A 3 22.96 20.88 -26.49
N PHE A 4 23.17 21.01 -27.81
CA PHE A 4 23.08 22.33 -28.45
C PHE A 4 21.62 22.75 -28.61
N PHE A 5 20.75 21.87 -29.13
CA PHE A 5 19.34 22.18 -29.43
C PHE A 5 18.37 22.11 -28.24
N ALA A 6 18.84 21.81 -27.02
CA ALA A 6 17.97 21.68 -25.84
C ALA A 6 17.80 22.98 -25.04
N SER A 7 18.64 23.99 -25.27
CA SER A 7 18.52 25.28 -24.59
C SER A 7 17.56 26.19 -25.34
N LYS A 8 16.65 26.88 -24.63
CA LYS A 8 15.77 27.91 -25.22
C LYS A 8 16.56 28.93 -26.07
N TRP A 9 17.81 29.17 -25.69
CA TRP A 9 18.74 30.05 -26.39
C TRP A 9 19.15 29.55 -27.78
N ALA A 10 19.31 28.24 -27.99
CA ALA A 10 19.68 27.72 -29.30
C ALA A 10 18.55 27.89 -30.33
N LEU A 11 17.29 27.73 -29.91
CA LEU A 11 16.13 27.99 -30.77
C LEU A 11 16.01 29.47 -31.15
N ILE A 12 16.23 30.37 -30.18
CA ILE A 12 16.25 31.82 -30.41
C ILE A 12 17.39 32.20 -31.36
N ILE A 13 18.58 31.65 -31.18
CA ILE A 13 19.74 31.90 -32.05
C ILE A 13 19.47 31.38 -33.46
N THR A 14 18.91 30.18 -33.63
CA THR A 14 18.54 29.68 -34.97
C THR A 14 17.47 30.54 -35.62
N PHE A 15 16.48 31.03 -34.87
CA PHE A 15 15.45 31.93 -35.38
C PHE A 15 16.03 33.28 -35.83
N LEU A 16 16.94 33.86 -35.04
CA LEU A 16 17.65 35.10 -35.39
C LEU A 16 18.54 34.92 -36.62
N ILE A 17 19.21 33.78 -36.77
CA ILE A 17 19.99 33.44 -37.96
C ILE A 17 19.07 33.37 -39.19
N PHE A 18 17.90 32.74 -39.09
CA PHE A 18 16.94 32.71 -40.20
C PHE A 18 16.38 34.09 -40.58
N LEU A 19 16.09 34.94 -39.59
CA LEU A 19 15.70 36.33 -39.85
C LEU A 19 16.81 37.11 -40.55
N SER A 20 18.06 36.91 -40.13
CA SER A 20 19.22 37.57 -40.73
C SER A 20 19.48 37.11 -42.17
N ILE A 21 19.28 35.81 -42.46
CA ILE A 21 19.41 35.24 -43.80
C ILE A 21 18.28 35.74 -44.70
N GLY A 22 17.04 35.77 -44.20
CA GLY A 22 15.90 36.31 -44.95
C GLY A 22 16.10 37.79 -45.29
N TYR A 23 16.54 38.59 -44.31
CA TYR A 23 16.90 39.99 -44.52
C TYR A 23 18.02 40.13 -45.56
N PHE A 24 19.08 39.34 -45.44
CA PHE A 24 20.20 39.35 -46.39
C PHE A 24 19.74 39.03 -47.82
N ILE A 25 18.86 38.04 -48.01
CA ILE A 25 18.31 37.69 -49.32
C ILE A 25 17.49 38.87 -49.89
N THR A 26 16.69 39.55 -49.08
CA THR A 26 15.92 40.73 -49.54
C THR A 26 16.81 41.92 -49.91
N VAL A 27 17.92 42.11 -49.20
CA VAL A 27 18.91 43.14 -49.53
C VAL A 27 19.65 42.79 -50.81
N LEU A 28 20.03 41.53 -50.99
CA LEU A 28 20.72 41.04 -52.16
C LEU A 28 19.83 41.08 -53.42
N SER A 29 18.56 40.73 -53.30
CA SER A 29 17.60 40.83 -54.42
C SER A 29 17.34 42.28 -54.83
N ASN A 30 17.19 43.19 -53.88
CA ASN A 30 17.08 44.64 -54.15
C ASN A 30 18.37 45.20 -54.78
N TRP A 31 19.54 44.72 -54.35
CA TRP A 31 20.81 45.14 -54.93
C TRP A 31 20.96 44.64 -56.38
N MET A 32 20.58 43.40 -56.68
CA MET A 32 20.57 42.89 -58.06
C MET A 32 19.58 43.64 -58.94
N LEU A 33 18.38 43.96 -58.45
CA LEU A 33 17.41 44.81 -59.14
C LEU A 33 18.00 46.18 -59.47
N PHE A 34 18.67 46.82 -58.51
CA PHE A 34 19.30 48.12 -58.72
C PHE A 34 20.40 48.07 -59.79
N GLN A 35 21.23 47.02 -59.81
CA GLN A 35 22.26 46.87 -60.84
C GLN A 35 21.67 46.58 -62.23
N TYR A 36 20.60 45.80 -62.30
CA TYR A 36 19.87 45.54 -63.55
C TYR A 36 19.25 46.82 -64.11
N TYR A 37 18.57 47.62 -63.28
CA TYR A 37 18.01 48.92 -63.67
C TYR A 37 19.08 49.95 -64.07
N LYS A 38 20.30 49.86 -63.53
CA LYS A 38 21.43 50.71 -63.92
C LYS A 38 22.05 50.30 -65.26
N TYR A 39 21.95 49.03 -65.63
CA TYR A 39 22.52 48.49 -66.88
C TYR A 39 21.59 48.67 -68.10
N ILE A 40 20.27 48.77 -67.87
CA ILE A 40 19.30 49.11 -68.91
C ILE A 40 19.03 50.61 -68.85
N ASN A 41 19.66 51.37 -69.77
CA ASN A 41 19.34 52.79 -69.97
C ASN A 41 17.80 52.97 -70.08
N HIS A 42 17.26 53.86 -69.23
CA HIS A 42 15.84 54.16 -69.02
C HIS A 42 14.89 53.84 -70.20
N PRO A 43 14.08 52.78 -70.12
CA PRO A 43 12.84 52.71 -70.87
C PRO A 43 11.74 53.42 -70.08
N THR A 44 11.13 54.44 -70.67
CA THR A 44 10.10 55.31 -70.08
C THR A 44 8.69 54.70 -70.05
N THR A 45 8.57 53.37 -70.14
CA THR A 45 7.30 52.65 -70.06
C THR A 45 7.48 51.36 -69.26
N PHE A 46 6.73 51.22 -68.16
CA PHE A 46 6.69 50.00 -67.33
C PHE A 46 6.14 48.83 -68.14
N ASP A 47 7.02 47.97 -68.63
CA ASP A 47 6.63 46.77 -69.38
C ASP A 47 6.33 45.61 -68.40
N VAL A 48 5.04 45.31 -68.26
CA VAL A 48 4.50 44.28 -67.34
C VAL A 48 5.05 42.89 -67.68
N SER A 49 5.44 42.66 -68.94
CA SER A 49 5.98 41.36 -69.40
C SER A 49 7.35 41.03 -68.80
N THR A 50 8.24 42.02 -68.67
CA THR A 50 9.58 41.86 -68.08
C THR A 50 9.53 41.73 -66.55
N THR A 51 8.52 42.34 -65.92
CA THR A 51 8.33 42.30 -64.45
C THR A 51 7.85 40.91 -63.99
N GLY A 52 7.03 40.23 -64.80
CA GLY A 52 6.63 38.84 -64.57
C GLY A 52 7.82 37.87 -64.59
N GLN A 53 8.73 38.00 -65.57
CA GLN A 53 9.92 37.15 -65.68
C GLN A 53 10.89 37.30 -64.51
N ILE A 54 10.99 38.51 -63.94
CA ILE A 54 11.77 38.77 -62.73
C ILE A 54 11.13 38.07 -61.52
N GLY A 55 9.81 38.15 -61.39
CA GLY A 55 9.04 37.42 -60.37
C GLY A 55 9.24 35.90 -60.45
N ASP A 56 9.20 35.35 -61.66
CA ASP A 56 9.43 33.91 -61.92
C ASP A 56 10.85 33.48 -61.58
N THR A 57 11.85 34.32 -61.88
CA THR A 57 13.25 34.02 -61.54
C THR A 57 13.49 34.06 -60.04
N ILE A 58 12.91 35.03 -59.33
CA ILE A 58 13.01 35.13 -57.87
C ILE A 58 12.26 33.95 -57.23
N GLY A 59 11.04 33.66 -57.65
CA GLY A 59 10.25 32.55 -57.11
C GLY A 59 10.88 31.17 -57.38
N GLY A 60 11.38 30.95 -58.60
CA GLY A 60 12.01 29.70 -59.00
C GLY A 60 13.35 29.43 -58.30
N THR A 61 14.10 30.49 -57.97
CA THR A 61 15.39 30.36 -57.24
C THR A 61 15.20 30.33 -55.72
N THR A 62 14.30 31.14 -55.15
CA THR A 62 14.09 31.24 -53.69
C THR A 62 13.16 30.17 -53.13
N GLY A 63 12.15 29.74 -53.90
CA GLY A 63 11.16 28.74 -53.49
C GLY A 63 11.78 27.43 -52.97
N PRO A 64 12.74 26.80 -53.69
CA PRO A 64 13.41 25.59 -53.21
C PRO A 64 14.15 25.78 -51.87
N PHE A 65 14.78 26.93 -51.62
CA PHE A 65 15.44 27.21 -50.35
C PHE A 65 14.42 27.39 -49.21
N ILE A 66 13.34 28.12 -49.44
CA ILE A 66 12.26 28.26 -48.48
C ILE A 66 11.64 26.90 -48.17
N ALA A 67 11.42 26.06 -49.18
CA ALA A 67 10.90 24.71 -49.03
C ALA A 67 11.84 23.80 -48.21
N LEU A 68 13.16 23.88 -48.44
CA LEU A 68 14.15 23.15 -47.63
C LEU A 68 14.14 23.60 -46.16
N ILE A 69 14.05 24.90 -45.92
CA ILE A 69 13.95 25.46 -44.56
C ILE A 69 12.65 25.01 -43.89
N ALA A 70 11.53 25.11 -44.59
CA ALA A 70 10.22 24.67 -44.08
C ALA A 70 10.21 23.17 -43.77
N GLY A 71 10.79 22.35 -44.65
CA GLY A 71 10.94 20.90 -44.43
C GLY A 71 11.81 20.59 -43.21
N PHE A 72 12.93 21.30 -43.05
CA PHE A 72 13.82 21.14 -41.90
C PHE A 72 13.15 21.56 -40.57
N LEU A 73 12.46 22.69 -40.54
CA LEU A 73 11.70 23.14 -39.37
C LEU A 73 10.56 22.17 -39.02
N THR A 74 9.85 21.67 -40.02
CA THR A 74 8.81 20.66 -39.85
C THR A 74 9.38 19.37 -39.26
N PHE A 75 10.54 18.91 -39.74
CA PHE A 75 11.24 17.76 -39.16
C PHE A 75 11.61 17.98 -37.70
N ILE A 76 12.13 19.16 -37.34
CA ILE A 76 12.44 19.49 -35.94
C ILE A 76 11.18 19.47 -35.09
N ALA A 77 10.07 20.04 -35.57
CA ALA A 77 8.79 20.06 -34.86
C ALA A 77 8.29 18.64 -34.59
N PHE A 78 8.29 17.77 -35.61
CA PHE A 78 7.92 16.36 -35.45
C PHE A 78 8.85 15.62 -34.49
N TRP A 79 10.16 15.86 -34.57
CA TRP A 79 11.12 15.24 -33.65
C TRP A 79 10.88 15.67 -32.19
N ALA A 80 10.62 16.97 -31.96
CA ALA A 80 10.26 17.49 -30.65
C ALA A 80 8.93 16.89 -30.14
N GLN A 81 7.94 16.75 -31.02
CA GLN A 81 6.65 16.11 -30.70
C GLN A 81 6.81 14.63 -30.34
N LEU A 82 7.62 13.87 -31.08
CA LEU A 82 7.92 12.47 -30.76
C LEU A 82 8.58 12.34 -29.38
N ARG A 83 9.54 13.23 -29.07
CA ARG A 83 10.16 13.27 -27.75
C ARG A 83 9.17 13.59 -26.65
N ALA A 84 8.28 14.56 -26.86
CA ALA A 84 7.23 14.92 -25.90
C ALA A 84 6.26 13.75 -25.70
N ASN A 85 5.84 13.06 -26.77
CA ASN A 85 4.97 11.89 -26.70
C ASN A 85 5.59 10.76 -25.86
N ASN A 86 6.89 10.49 -26.02
CA ASN A 86 7.58 9.49 -25.20
C ASN A 86 7.56 9.86 -23.70
N GLN A 87 7.72 11.14 -23.36
CA GLN A 87 7.62 11.61 -21.97
C GLN A 87 6.19 11.49 -21.42
N VAL A 88 5.19 11.81 -22.24
CA VAL A 88 3.77 11.66 -21.89
C VAL A 88 3.42 10.19 -21.64
N GLN A 89 3.93 9.26 -22.45
CA GLN A 89 3.70 7.83 -22.25
C GLN A 89 4.26 7.33 -20.92
N GLU A 90 5.46 7.76 -20.53
CA GLU A 90 6.03 7.39 -19.22
C GLU A 90 5.23 8.00 -18.06
N GLN A 91 4.79 9.26 -18.18
CA GLN A 91 3.89 9.87 -17.18
C GLN A 91 2.56 9.13 -17.08
N PHE A 92 2.01 8.68 -18.21
CA PHE A 92 0.76 7.92 -18.25
C PHE A 92 0.88 6.58 -17.51
N LYS A 93 2.02 5.86 -17.64
CA LYS A 93 2.26 4.62 -16.89
C LYS A 93 2.27 4.87 -15.38
N ILE A 94 2.92 5.96 -14.93
CA ILE A 94 2.96 6.33 -13.51
C ILE A 94 1.57 6.70 -13.01
N GLN A 95 0.82 7.51 -13.76
CA GLN A 95 -0.55 7.89 -13.39
C GLN A 95 -1.50 6.68 -13.34
N GLN A 96 -1.39 5.75 -14.29
CA GLN A 96 -2.18 4.52 -14.28
C GLN A 96 -1.86 3.67 -13.05
N PHE A 97 -0.58 3.56 -12.70
CA PHE A 97 -0.16 2.90 -11.47
C PHE A 97 -0.73 3.58 -10.24
N GLU A 98 -0.57 4.89 -10.10
CA GLU A 98 -1.04 5.66 -8.94
C GLU A 98 -2.55 5.53 -8.77
N SER A 99 -3.29 5.66 -9.87
CA SER A 99 -4.75 5.46 -9.88
C SER A 99 -5.15 4.08 -9.36
N GLN A 100 -4.54 3.02 -9.89
CA GLN A 100 -4.79 1.65 -9.42
C GLN A 100 -4.39 1.46 -7.96
N TYR A 101 -3.23 1.99 -7.56
CA TYR A 101 -2.70 1.90 -6.21
C TYR A 101 -3.62 2.60 -5.18
N PHE A 102 -4.09 3.81 -5.48
CA PHE A 102 -5.00 4.54 -4.60
C PHE A 102 -6.38 3.87 -4.52
N GLU A 103 -6.87 3.26 -5.60
CA GLU A 103 -8.10 2.47 -5.56
C GLU A 103 -7.93 1.22 -4.68
N MET A 104 -6.78 0.54 -4.74
CA MET A 104 -6.47 -0.56 -3.82
C MET A 104 -6.41 -0.09 -2.35
N ILE A 105 -5.86 1.10 -2.06
CA ILE A 105 -5.91 1.63 -0.68
C ILE A 105 -7.36 1.89 -0.26
N LYS A 106 -8.17 2.47 -1.14
CA LYS A 106 -9.58 2.78 -0.86
C LYS A 106 -10.37 1.50 -0.57
N LEU A 107 -10.27 0.49 -1.44
CA LEU A 107 -10.87 -0.83 -1.23
C LEU A 107 -10.38 -1.50 0.07
N HIS A 108 -9.11 -1.28 0.46
CA HIS A 108 -8.60 -1.79 1.72
C HIS A 108 -9.29 -1.13 2.93
N LYS A 109 -9.51 0.19 2.88
CA LYS A 109 -10.25 0.91 3.92
C LYS A 109 -11.72 0.51 3.95
N GLU A 110 -12.33 0.28 2.79
CA GLU A 110 -13.70 -0.23 2.68
C GLU A 110 -13.83 -1.61 3.34
N ASN A 111 -12.93 -2.55 3.02
CA ASN A 111 -12.87 -3.86 3.68
C ASN A 111 -12.80 -3.75 5.21
N ILE A 112 -12.01 -2.80 5.74
CA ILE A 112 -11.94 -2.54 7.19
C ILE A 112 -13.27 -2.00 7.71
N SER A 113 -13.89 -1.05 7.01
CA SER A 113 -15.16 -0.44 7.42
C SER A 113 -16.33 -1.42 7.42
N GLU A 114 -16.29 -2.41 6.53
CA GLU A 114 -17.27 -3.49 6.44
C GLU A 114 -17.06 -4.58 7.51
N MET A 115 -15.88 -4.63 8.14
CA MET A 115 -15.64 -5.58 9.23
C MET A 115 -16.58 -5.29 10.40
N LYS A 116 -17.47 -6.25 10.65
CA LYS A 116 -18.40 -6.23 11.76
C LYS A 116 -18.37 -7.54 12.52
N ILE A 117 -18.44 -7.42 13.84
CA ILE A 117 -18.64 -8.55 14.75
C ILE A 117 -19.90 -8.24 15.55
N THR A 118 -20.95 -9.02 15.32
CA THR A 118 -22.18 -8.96 16.10
C THR A 118 -21.92 -9.61 17.45
N GLY A 119 -22.09 -8.82 18.50
CA GLY A 119 -21.92 -9.19 19.87
C GLY A 119 -23.21 -9.04 20.66
N TYR A 120 -23.07 -9.14 21.97
CA TYR A 120 -24.17 -9.08 22.93
C TYR A 120 -23.92 -7.90 23.89
N SER A 121 -24.99 -7.18 24.20
CA SER A 121 -25.04 -6.15 25.24
C SER A 121 -26.37 -6.27 25.97
N TYR A 122 -26.55 -5.53 27.06
CA TYR A 122 -27.82 -5.49 27.77
C TYR A 122 -28.22 -4.07 28.14
N LEU A 123 -29.52 -3.88 28.31
CA LEU A 123 -30.13 -2.76 29.03
C LEU A 123 -30.58 -3.27 30.39
N THR A 124 -30.23 -2.54 31.45
CA THR A 124 -30.67 -2.83 32.81
C THR A 124 -31.77 -1.85 33.18
N SER A 125 -32.98 -2.35 33.40
CA SER A 125 -34.07 -1.59 34.01
C SER A 125 -34.24 -2.05 35.45
N THR A 126 -34.21 -1.11 36.38
CA THR A 126 -34.48 -1.39 37.80
C THR A 126 -35.86 -0.84 38.11
N THR A 127 -36.82 -1.72 38.37
CA THR A 127 -38.14 -1.33 38.83
C THR A 127 -38.14 -1.45 40.35
N ARG A 128 -38.44 -0.34 41.04
CA ARG A 128 -38.64 -0.31 42.49
C ARG A 128 -40.14 -0.35 42.77
N ASP A 129 -40.56 -1.28 43.61
CA ASP A 129 -41.94 -1.33 44.09
C ASP A 129 -42.21 -0.12 44.99
N THR A 130 -43.25 0.66 44.70
CA THR A 130 -43.59 1.88 45.44
C THR A 130 -44.13 1.60 46.85
N CYS A 131 -44.56 0.37 47.12
CA CYS A 131 -45.12 -0.05 48.40
C CYS A 131 -44.08 -0.72 49.32
N ASP A 132 -42.92 -1.15 48.80
CA ASP A 132 -41.94 -1.91 49.56
C ASP A 132 -40.52 -1.59 49.07
N ASN A 133 -39.83 -0.67 49.77
CA ASN A 133 -38.52 -0.12 49.38
C ASN A 133 -37.37 -1.15 49.40
N LEU A 134 -37.64 -2.42 49.69
CA LEU A 134 -36.65 -3.49 49.84
C LEU A 134 -36.54 -4.42 48.62
N ASN A 135 -37.52 -4.43 47.72
CA ASN A 135 -37.54 -5.34 46.57
C ASN A 135 -37.24 -4.58 45.27
N GLU A 136 -35.97 -4.58 44.87
CA GLU A 136 -35.56 -4.11 43.54
C GLU A 136 -35.64 -5.25 42.53
N THR A 137 -36.49 -5.13 41.51
CA THR A 137 -36.49 -6.07 40.39
C THR A 137 -35.59 -5.53 39.29
N ILE A 138 -34.46 -6.20 39.07
CA ILE A 138 -33.52 -5.87 37.99
C ILE A 138 -33.87 -6.71 36.76
N THR A 139 -34.43 -6.06 35.73
CA THR A 139 -34.66 -6.68 34.41
C THR A 139 -33.47 -6.39 33.50
N LYS A 140 -32.83 -7.45 32.97
CA LYS A 140 -31.77 -7.35 31.95
C LYS A 140 -32.33 -7.74 30.58
N THR A 141 -32.43 -6.79 29.64
CA THR A 141 -32.87 -7.05 28.26
C THR A 141 -31.67 -7.11 27.32
N GLN A 142 -31.53 -8.18 26.55
CA GLN A 142 -30.43 -8.32 25.59
C GLN A 142 -30.62 -7.38 24.39
N ILE A 143 -29.56 -6.65 24.06
CA ILE A 143 -29.46 -5.82 22.85
C ILE A 143 -28.25 -6.27 22.03
N GLU A 144 -28.34 -6.14 20.70
CA GLU A 144 -27.20 -6.40 19.83
C GLU A 144 -26.18 -5.26 19.93
N ARG A 145 -24.91 -5.62 20.15
CA ARG A 145 -23.80 -4.66 20.08
C ARG A 145 -22.92 -5.01 18.91
N ILE A 146 -22.72 -4.06 18.02
CA ILE A 146 -21.85 -4.25 16.87
C ILE A 146 -20.48 -3.64 17.21
N VAL A 147 -19.43 -4.45 17.07
CA VAL A 147 -18.06 -3.94 17.01
C VAL A 147 -17.68 -3.83 15.55
N ASP A 148 -17.31 -2.64 15.12
CA ASP A 148 -17.08 -2.29 13.72
C ASP A 148 -15.73 -1.61 13.48
N GLY A 149 -15.30 -1.65 12.21
CA GLY A 149 -14.09 -0.96 11.77
C GLY A 149 -12.84 -1.41 12.54
N ARG A 150 -11.99 -0.46 12.91
CA ARG A 150 -10.71 -0.75 13.58
C ARG A 150 -10.84 -1.36 14.97
N LYS A 151 -11.97 -1.14 15.66
CA LYS A 151 -12.21 -1.70 17.01
C LYS A 151 -12.33 -3.23 16.98
N THR A 152 -12.66 -3.79 15.81
CA THR A 152 -12.67 -5.24 15.60
C THR A 152 -11.28 -5.84 15.83
N PHE A 153 -10.23 -5.25 15.27
CA PHE A 153 -8.85 -5.70 15.47
C PHE A 153 -8.40 -5.64 16.93
N VAL A 154 -8.76 -4.56 17.66
CA VAL A 154 -8.47 -4.45 19.11
C VAL A 154 -9.08 -5.62 19.87
N SER A 155 -10.32 -5.99 19.54
CA SER A 155 -11.02 -7.08 20.20
C SER A 155 -10.46 -8.45 19.79
N MET A 156 -10.10 -8.62 18.51
CA MET A 156 -9.41 -9.79 17.99
C MET A 156 -8.06 -10.02 18.67
N VAL A 157 -7.27 -8.97 18.94
CA VAL A 157 -6.00 -9.07 19.68
C VAL A 157 -6.22 -9.57 21.10
N LYS A 158 -7.25 -9.08 21.79
CA LYS A 158 -7.60 -9.57 23.15
C LYS A 158 -7.97 -11.05 23.11
N GLU A 159 -8.83 -11.43 22.16
CA GLU A 159 -9.22 -12.83 21.97
C GLU A 159 -8.03 -13.72 21.61
N LEU A 160 -7.12 -13.27 20.74
CA LEU A 160 -5.91 -13.99 20.37
C LEU A 160 -5.02 -14.25 21.60
N ASN A 161 -4.75 -13.23 22.41
CA ASN A 161 -3.94 -13.38 23.61
C ASN A 161 -4.58 -14.36 24.61
N ALA A 162 -5.89 -14.28 24.81
CA ALA A 162 -6.61 -15.25 25.64
C ALA A 162 -6.51 -16.67 25.06
N CYS A 163 -6.75 -16.83 23.76
CA CYS A 163 -6.67 -18.12 23.05
C CYS A 163 -5.29 -18.77 23.21
N LEU A 164 -4.21 -18.00 22.98
CA LEU A 164 -2.83 -18.48 23.14
C LEU A 164 -2.52 -18.83 24.59
N SER A 165 -3.02 -18.05 25.56
CA SER A 165 -2.84 -18.33 26.99
C SER A 165 -3.45 -19.67 27.39
N PHE A 166 -4.70 -19.95 26.97
CA PHE A 166 -5.34 -21.24 27.22
C PHE A 166 -4.59 -22.40 26.54
N CYS A 167 -4.18 -22.22 25.28
CA CYS A 167 -3.42 -23.23 24.55
C CYS A 167 -2.07 -23.52 25.22
N LYS A 168 -1.38 -22.51 25.77
CA LYS A 168 -0.13 -22.69 26.51
C LYS A 168 -0.29 -23.56 27.74
N ILE A 169 -1.35 -23.35 28.52
CA ILE A 169 -1.59 -24.14 29.74
C ILE A 169 -1.80 -25.62 29.41
N ILE A 170 -2.61 -25.92 28.39
CA ILE A 170 -2.79 -27.30 27.93
C ILE A 170 -1.49 -27.84 27.36
N GLY A 171 -0.77 -27.04 26.58
CA GLY A 171 0.50 -27.40 25.95
C GLY A 171 1.55 -27.82 26.96
N SER A 172 1.70 -27.05 28.05
CA SER A 172 2.60 -27.38 29.17
C SER A 172 2.19 -28.68 29.87
N THR A 173 0.87 -28.91 30.05
CA THR A 173 0.36 -30.14 30.67
C THR A 173 0.65 -31.39 29.83
N LEU A 174 0.61 -31.25 28.50
CA LEU A 174 0.84 -32.34 27.55
C LEU A 174 2.28 -32.37 26.98
N GLN A 175 3.18 -31.53 27.50
CA GLN A 175 4.58 -31.42 27.07
C GLN A 175 4.75 -31.18 25.55
N VAL A 176 3.85 -30.41 24.95
CA VAL A 176 3.91 -30.04 23.53
C VAL A 176 4.95 -28.90 23.34
N PRO A 177 5.82 -28.96 22.31
CA PRO A 177 6.76 -27.88 22.03
C PRO A 177 6.08 -26.52 21.88
N GLU A 178 6.66 -25.47 22.47
CA GLU A 178 6.04 -24.13 22.52
C GLU A 178 5.73 -23.56 21.13
N ASP A 179 6.63 -23.73 20.16
CA ASP A 179 6.40 -23.29 18.77
C ASP A 179 5.14 -23.91 18.17
N LYS A 180 4.89 -25.20 18.48
CA LYS A 180 3.71 -25.93 17.99
C LYS A 180 2.44 -25.49 18.69
N VAL A 181 2.51 -25.24 19.99
CA VAL A 181 1.41 -24.65 20.75
C VAL A 181 0.98 -23.31 20.15
N LEU A 182 1.94 -22.45 19.82
CA LEU A 182 1.68 -21.13 19.23
C LEU A 182 1.08 -21.22 17.83
N GLN A 183 1.65 -22.06 16.96
CA GLN A 183 1.14 -22.30 15.60
C GLN A 183 -0.30 -22.83 15.63
N ILE A 184 -0.57 -23.84 16.43
CA ILE A 184 -1.90 -24.44 16.56
C ILE A 184 -2.87 -23.46 17.24
N GLY A 185 -2.43 -22.76 18.28
CA GLY A 185 -3.24 -21.76 18.97
C GLY A 185 -3.68 -20.63 18.05
N TYR A 186 -2.80 -20.12 17.19
CA TYR A 186 -3.17 -19.15 16.16
C TYR A 186 -4.14 -19.74 15.12
N LYS A 187 -3.93 -20.99 14.68
CA LYS A 187 -4.88 -21.69 13.78
C LYS A 187 -6.27 -21.81 14.41
N LEU A 188 -6.36 -22.10 15.72
CA LEU A 188 -7.63 -22.16 16.45
C LEU A 188 -8.29 -20.80 16.57
N PHE A 189 -7.53 -19.74 16.81
CA PHE A 189 -8.05 -18.36 16.77
C PHE A 189 -8.55 -17.98 15.37
N PHE A 190 -7.81 -18.34 14.32
CA PHE A 190 -8.11 -17.96 12.94
C PHE A 190 -9.31 -18.73 12.38
N PHE A 191 -9.31 -20.06 12.46
CA PHE A 191 -10.39 -20.90 11.92
C PHE A 191 -11.53 -21.14 12.91
N GLY A 192 -11.31 -20.95 14.20
CA GLY A 192 -12.29 -21.19 15.26
C GLY A 192 -12.19 -22.58 15.89
N SER A 193 -12.71 -22.71 17.11
CA SER A 193 -12.70 -23.96 17.89
C SER A 193 -13.63 -25.04 17.33
N PHE A 194 -14.61 -24.66 16.50
CA PHE A 194 -15.53 -25.58 15.84
C PHE A 194 -15.03 -26.08 14.48
N SER A 195 -13.95 -25.49 13.95
CA SER A 195 -13.48 -25.81 12.61
C SER A 195 -12.77 -27.17 12.55
N LYS A 196 -13.06 -27.89 11.46
CA LYS A 196 -12.37 -29.13 11.09
C LYS A 196 -11.04 -28.89 10.38
N LEU A 197 -10.72 -27.64 10.03
CA LEU A 197 -9.51 -27.28 9.28
C LEU A 197 -8.23 -27.32 10.15
N VAL A 198 -8.39 -27.24 11.47
CA VAL A 198 -7.27 -27.40 12.40
C VAL A 198 -7.05 -28.90 12.66
N LYS A 199 -6.17 -29.50 11.85
CA LYS A 199 -5.70 -30.90 11.97
C LYS A 199 -4.19 -30.96 11.95
N GLU A 200 -3.61 -31.71 12.86
CA GLU A 200 -2.21 -32.10 12.88
C GLU A 200 -2.14 -33.43 13.65
N ASP A 201 -1.97 -34.53 12.91
CA ASP A 201 -2.17 -35.90 13.44
C ASP A 201 -1.31 -36.17 14.69
N LYS A 202 -0.08 -35.64 14.71
CA LYS A 202 0.83 -35.75 15.84
C LYS A 202 0.30 -35.10 17.14
N TYR A 203 -0.55 -34.08 17.04
CA TYR A 203 -1.02 -33.29 18.18
C TYR A 203 -2.56 -33.29 18.29
N GLU A 204 -3.23 -34.30 17.76
CA GLU A 204 -4.69 -34.39 17.74
C GLU A 204 -5.31 -34.28 19.15
N ILE A 205 -4.75 -35.00 20.13
CA ILE A 205 -5.20 -34.97 21.53
C ILE A 205 -5.11 -33.55 22.11
N PHE A 206 -4.02 -32.85 21.83
CA PHE A 206 -3.81 -31.46 22.26
C PHE A 206 -4.82 -30.52 21.60
N ILE A 207 -5.00 -30.64 20.29
CA ILE A 207 -5.96 -29.84 19.52
C ILE A 207 -7.39 -30.04 20.06
N GLN A 208 -7.77 -31.28 20.31
CA GLN A 208 -9.12 -31.60 20.79
C GLN A 208 -9.37 -31.03 22.19
N LYS A 209 -8.42 -31.20 23.13
CA LYS A 209 -8.50 -30.60 24.46
C LYS A 209 -8.59 -29.07 24.40
N CYS A 210 -7.82 -28.43 23.51
CA CYS A 210 -7.91 -26.98 23.30
C CYS A 210 -9.28 -26.58 22.77
N LYS A 211 -9.82 -27.28 21.76
CA LYS A 211 -11.15 -27.01 21.22
C LYS A 211 -12.22 -27.11 22.29
N ASP A 212 -12.16 -28.14 23.13
CA ASP A 212 -13.17 -28.38 24.16
C ASP A 212 -13.09 -27.34 25.28
N GLN A 213 -11.88 -26.97 25.72
CA GLN A 213 -11.70 -25.88 26.68
C GLN A 213 -12.21 -24.53 26.13
N LEU A 214 -11.88 -24.19 24.87
CA LEU A 214 -12.32 -22.94 24.25
C LEU A 214 -13.84 -22.88 24.06
N LYS A 215 -14.49 -24.02 23.76
CA LYS A 215 -15.95 -24.12 23.69
C LYS A 215 -16.60 -23.88 25.05
N GLU A 216 -16.01 -24.43 26.10
CA GLU A 216 -16.52 -24.26 27.47
C GLU A 216 -16.41 -22.81 27.92
N ILE A 217 -15.24 -22.19 27.74
CA ILE A 217 -15.02 -20.76 28.05
C ILE A 217 -15.98 -19.88 27.27
N ARG A 218 -16.22 -20.20 25.99
CA ARG A 218 -17.21 -19.50 25.17
C ARG A 218 -18.62 -19.61 25.74
N ARG A 219 -19.01 -20.80 26.21
CA ARG A 219 -20.33 -21.03 26.82
C ARG A 219 -20.49 -20.20 28.09
N GLU A 220 -19.52 -20.25 29.00
CA GLU A 220 -19.50 -19.44 30.21
C GLU A 220 -19.53 -17.93 29.92
N HIS A 221 -18.75 -17.48 28.93
CA HIS A 221 -18.73 -16.08 28.50
C HIS A 221 -20.09 -15.64 27.91
N LYS A 222 -20.77 -16.54 27.19
CA LYS A 222 -22.10 -16.27 26.63
C LYS A 222 -23.17 -16.23 27.72
N GLU A 223 -23.15 -17.17 28.65
CA GLU A 223 -24.09 -17.25 29.80
C GLU A 223 -23.94 -16.04 30.73
N SER A 224 -22.71 -15.56 30.93
CA SER A 224 -22.43 -14.33 31.68
C SER A 224 -22.62 -13.05 30.85
N PHE A 225 -23.04 -13.14 29.59
CA PHE A 225 -23.17 -12.00 28.67
C PHE A 225 -21.91 -11.10 28.60
N GLY A 226 -20.72 -11.69 28.77
CA GLY A 226 -19.44 -10.97 28.82
C GLY A 226 -19.22 -10.13 30.09
N GLU A 227 -19.90 -10.44 31.20
CA GLU A 227 -19.55 -9.94 32.54
C GLU A 227 -18.37 -10.74 33.12
N LYS A 228 -18.31 -12.05 32.88
CA LYS A 228 -17.17 -12.89 33.26
C LYS A 228 -16.05 -12.71 32.24
N ASN A 229 -15.17 -11.76 32.53
CA ASN A 229 -14.01 -11.44 31.71
C ASN A 229 -12.70 -12.00 32.27
N GLU A 230 -12.69 -12.53 33.50
CA GLU A 230 -11.52 -13.14 34.12
C GLU A 230 -11.73 -14.64 34.28
N PHE A 231 -10.80 -15.42 33.74
CA PHE A 231 -10.79 -16.87 33.83
C PHE A 231 -9.55 -17.31 34.61
N THR A 232 -9.75 -17.96 35.75
CA THR A 232 -8.67 -18.55 36.54
C THR A 232 -8.38 -19.96 36.04
N THR A 233 -7.12 -20.25 35.73
CA THR A 233 -6.69 -21.55 35.20
C THR A 233 -5.41 -22.04 35.87
N GLY A 234 -5.18 -23.36 35.89
CA GLY A 234 -4.04 -24.01 36.55
C GLY A 234 -4.42 -24.73 37.87
N PRO A 235 -3.53 -25.57 38.42
CA PRO A 235 -3.78 -26.36 39.63
C PRO A 235 -4.14 -25.50 40.85
N ASP A 236 -3.59 -24.28 40.94
CA ASP A 236 -3.80 -23.36 42.07
C ASP A 236 -4.62 -22.10 41.72
N LYS A 237 -5.31 -22.06 40.57
CA LYS A 237 -6.02 -20.85 40.06
C LYS A 237 -5.13 -19.59 39.93
N SER A 238 -3.82 -19.74 39.89
CA SER A 238 -2.86 -18.64 39.90
C SER A 238 -2.81 -17.86 38.58
N ASN A 239 -3.11 -18.49 37.44
CA ASN A 239 -3.09 -17.82 36.15
C ASN A 239 -4.45 -17.18 35.85
N LYS A 240 -4.49 -15.85 35.89
CA LYS A 240 -5.63 -15.04 35.44
C LYS A 240 -5.52 -14.74 33.95
N ILE A 241 -6.53 -15.14 33.19
CA ILE A 241 -6.65 -14.82 31.76
C ILE A 241 -7.82 -13.85 31.59
N GLU A 242 -7.51 -12.67 31.08
CA GLU A 242 -8.47 -11.61 30.81
C GLU A 242 -9.01 -11.71 29.37
N LEU A 243 -10.33 -11.70 29.23
CA LEU A 243 -11.07 -11.74 27.97
C LEU A 243 -12.17 -10.68 27.98
N HIS A 244 -11.77 -9.41 27.87
CA HIS A 244 -12.68 -8.28 27.83
C HIS A 244 -13.21 -8.01 26.42
N ILE A 245 -14.13 -8.86 25.95
CA ILE A 245 -14.83 -8.70 24.67
C ILE A 245 -16.34 -8.79 24.85
N LYS A 246 -17.10 -8.21 23.91
CA LYS A 246 -18.57 -8.18 23.96
C LYS A 246 -19.24 -8.98 22.85
N TYR A 247 -18.56 -10.01 22.34
CA TYR A 247 -19.11 -10.95 21.37
C TYR A 247 -18.72 -12.38 21.76
N ALA A 248 -19.24 -13.37 21.04
CA ALA A 248 -18.96 -14.77 21.32
C ALA A 248 -17.52 -15.15 20.88
N PRO A 249 -16.58 -15.41 21.81
CA PRO A 249 -15.18 -15.69 21.46
C PRO A 249 -14.99 -17.05 20.78
N PHE A 250 -13.88 -17.21 20.08
CA PHE A 250 -13.36 -18.45 19.50
C PHE A 250 -14.23 -19.03 18.38
N THR A 251 -15.03 -18.21 17.69
CA THR A 251 -15.74 -18.61 16.45
C THR A 251 -14.80 -18.78 15.26
N GLY A 252 -13.64 -18.13 15.30
CA GLY A 252 -12.81 -17.93 14.11
C GLY A 252 -13.04 -16.57 13.46
N HIS A 253 -11.98 -16.06 12.86
CA HIS A 253 -11.92 -14.77 12.14
C HIS A 253 -11.45 -14.90 10.70
N GLU A 254 -11.36 -16.12 10.17
CA GLU A 254 -10.89 -16.42 8.82
C GLU A 254 -11.62 -15.60 7.75
N SER A 255 -12.95 -15.54 7.77
CA SER A 255 -13.72 -14.75 6.79
C SER A 255 -13.38 -13.26 6.78
N ARG A 256 -12.96 -12.67 7.90
CA ARG A 256 -12.59 -11.24 7.99
C ARG A 256 -11.12 -11.04 7.67
N LEU A 257 -10.26 -11.76 8.39
CA LEU A 257 -8.80 -11.61 8.33
C LEU A 257 -8.22 -12.13 7.01
N ALA A 258 -8.78 -13.19 6.42
CA ALA A 258 -8.26 -13.71 5.15
C ALA A 258 -8.46 -12.72 4.01
N HIS A 259 -9.63 -12.08 3.91
CA HIS A 259 -9.89 -11.06 2.89
C HIS A 259 -8.97 -9.85 3.08
N TYR A 260 -8.82 -9.40 4.31
CA TYR A 260 -7.91 -8.32 4.68
C TYR A 260 -6.46 -8.61 4.30
N TYR A 261 -5.92 -9.77 4.72
CA TYR A 261 -4.53 -10.13 4.43
C TYR A 261 -4.29 -10.35 2.94
N ARG A 262 -5.22 -11.01 2.23
CA ARG A 262 -5.10 -11.20 0.77
C ARG A 262 -5.04 -9.86 0.04
N HIS A 263 -5.86 -8.90 0.44
CA HIS A 263 -5.88 -7.59 -0.20
C HIS A 263 -4.63 -6.76 0.12
N LEU A 264 -4.20 -6.75 1.39
CA LEU A 264 -2.97 -6.09 1.82
C LEU A 264 -1.75 -6.69 1.09
N PHE A 265 -1.65 -8.02 1.06
CA PHE A 265 -0.58 -8.74 0.36
C PHE A 265 -0.57 -8.42 -1.14
N SER A 266 -1.74 -8.41 -1.79
CA SER A 266 -1.86 -8.09 -3.22
C SER A 266 -1.43 -6.66 -3.51
N THR A 267 -1.76 -5.71 -2.64
CA THR A 267 -1.35 -4.30 -2.78
C THR A 267 0.17 -4.18 -2.68
N VAL A 268 0.79 -4.82 -1.68
CA VAL A 268 2.26 -4.82 -1.53
C VAL A 268 2.92 -5.48 -2.74
N LYS A 269 2.42 -6.65 -3.16
CA LYS A 269 2.91 -7.37 -4.33
C LYS A 269 2.78 -6.56 -5.61
N PHE A 270 1.71 -5.79 -5.78
CA PHE A 270 1.51 -4.90 -6.92
C PHE A 270 2.61 -3.83 -7.00
N VAL A 271 2.89 -3.12 -5.90
CA VAL A 271 3.96 -2.11 -5.84
C VAL A 271 5.33 -2.74 -6.14
N VAL A 272 5.65 -3.87 -5.49
CA VAL A 272 6.93 -4.57 -5.68
C VAL A 272 7.09 -5.13 -7.09
N LYS A 273 6.00 -5.58 -7.72
CA LYS A 273 6.03 -6.03 -9.11
C LYS A 273 6.41 -4.88 -10.04
N LYS A 274 5.86 -3.68 -9.82
CA LYS A 274 6.17 -2.49 -10.63
C LYS A 274 7.59 -1.97 -10.43
N GLU A 275 8.15 -2.14 -9.24
CA GLU A 275 9.60 -1.95 -9.02
C GLU A 275 10.43 -2.90 -9.89
N LYS A 276 10.09 -4.21 -9.87
CA LYS A 276 10.82 -5.23 -10.64
C LYS A 276 10.70 -5.02 -12.16
N GLU A 277 9.59 -4.47 -12.62
CA GLU A 277 9.37 -4.06 -14.02
C GLU A 277 10.16 -2.79 -14.41
N GLY A 278 10.82 -2.12 -13.46
CA GLY A 278 11.62 -0.93 -13.69
C GLY A 278 10.83 0.37 -13.75
N LEU A 279 9.53 0.37 -13.38
CA LEU A 279 8.72 1.59 -13.33
C LEU A 279 9.19 2.53 -12.21
N PHE A 280 9.63 1.95 -11.09
CA PHE A 280 10.11 2.68 -9.92
C PHE A 280 11.40 2.07 -9.38
N ASN A 281 12.23 2.89 -8.74
CA ASN A 281 13.32 2.40 -7.92
C ASN A 281 12.83 1.96 -6.53
N TYR A 282 13.65 1.17 -5.83
CA TYR A 282 13.35 0.69 -4.47
C TYR A 282 12.93 1.79 -3.50
N LYS A 283 13.55 2.97 -3.56
CA LYS A 283 13.21 4.10 -2.68
C LYS A 283 11.79 4.61 -2.93
N GLN A 284 11.40 4.76 -4.20
CA GLN A 284 10.06 5.18 -4.59
C GLN A 284 9.00 4.15 -4.17
N SER A 285 9.25 2.86 -4.42
CA SER A 285 8.38 1.78 -3.97
C SER A 285 8.16 1.80 -2.46
N ARG A 286 9.23 2.06 -1.70
CA ARG A 286 9.17 2.20 -0.24
C ARG A 286 8.32 3.37 0.21
N GLU A 287 8.31 4.49 -0.50
CA GLU A 287 7.42 5.61 -0.17
C GLU A 287 5.94 5.24 -0.39
N TYR A 288 5.59 4.54 -1.47
CA TYR A 288 4.24 4.01 -1.65
C TYR A 288 3.89 3.02 -0.54
N LEU A 289 4.75 2.04 -0.25
CA LEU A 289 4.47 1.08 0.83
C LEU A 289 4.36 1.75 2.22
N LYS A 290 5.07 2.85 2.44
CA LYS A 290 4.93 3.67 3.65
C LYS A 290 3.56 4.33 3.74
N ILE A 291 2.99 4.83 2.63
CA ILE A 291 1.61 5.37 2.59
C ILE A 291 0.61 4.28 2.97
N LEU A 292 0.75 3.07 2.40
CA LEU A 292 -0.11 1.94 2.73
C LEU A 292 0.01 1.55 4.21
N ARG A 293 1.24 1.40 4.70
CA ARG A 293 1.53 1.05 6.10
C ARG A 293 1.00 2.09 7.08
N ALA A 294 1.05 3.37 6.74
CA ALA A 294 0.48 4.45 7.57
C ALA A 294 -1.04 4.33 7.72
N GLN A 295 -1.74 3.58 6.85
CA GLN A 295 -3.15 3.28 7.04
C GLN A 295 -3.39 2.17 8.07
N MET A 296 -2.41 1.32 8.38
CA MET A 296 -2.57 0.19 9.30
C MET A 296 -2.44 0.64 10.76
N SER A 297 -3.33 0.17 11.63
CA SER A 297 -3.20 0.35 13.07
C SER A 297 -2.14 -0.59 13.68
N ASN A 298 -1.71 -0.27 14.90
CA ASN A 298 -0.78 -1.10 15.66
C ASN A 298 -1.33 -2.52 15.90
N ASP A 299 -2.64 -2.65 16.12
CA ASP A 299 -3.30 -3.96 16.30
C ASP A 299 -3.35 -4.77 15.00
N GLU A 300 -3.51 -4.12 13.85
CA GLU A 300 -3.44 -4.76 12.53
C GLU A 300 -2.04 -5.31 12.25
N GLN A 301 -0.98 -4.52 12.52
CA GLN A 301 0.40 -4.99 12.36
C GLN A 301 0.73 -6.12 13.34
N LEU A 302 0.21 -6.08 14.57
CA LEU A 302 0.36 -7.15 15.55
C LEU A 302 -0.27 -8.46 15.05
N LEU A 303 -1.50 -8.40 14.56
CA LEU A 303 -2.20 -9.57 14.01
C LEU A 303 -1.49 -10.12 12.76
N LEU A 304 -0.97 -9.24 11.89
CA LEU A 304 -0.17 -9.63 10.74
C LEU A 304 1.12 -10.35 11.15
N TYR A 305 1.82 -9.86 12.18
CA TYR A 305 3.01 -10.53 12.70
C TYR A 305 2.68 -11.92 13.27
N HIS A 306 1.58 -12.06 14.03
CA HIS A 306 1.09 -13.36 14.47
C HIS A 306 0.72 -14.29 13.31
N ASN A 307 0.10 -13.75 12.25
CA ASN A 307 -0.24 -14.51 11.05
C ASN A 307 1.01 -15.08 10.37
N TYR A 308 2.04 -14.24 10.23
CA TYR A 308 3.33 -14.61 9.67
C TYR A 308 4.05 -15.67 10.51
N ILE A 309 4.29 -15.40 11.80
CA ILE A 309 5.10 -16.28 12.66
C ILE A 309 4.46 -17.66 12.87
N SER A 310 3.13 -17.73 12.78
CA SER A 310 2.37 -18.97 12.94
C SER A 310 2.35 -19.83 11.66
N GLY A 311 2.98 -19.38 10.58
CA GLY A 311 3.14 -20.09 9.31
C GLY A 311 1.98 -19.95 8.33
N ILE A 312 0.84 -19.34 8.70
CA ILE A 312 -0.26 -19.09 7.76
C ILE A 312 0.15 -18.01 6.74
N GLY A 313 0.88 -17.00 7.20
CA GLY A 313 1.38 -15.88 6.40
C GLY A 313 2.83 -16.06 5.93
N GLU A 314 3.33 -17.28 5.75
CA GLU A 314 4.73 -17.50 5.36
C GLU A 314 5.11 -16.81 4.04
N ASP A 315 4.14 -16.63 3.13
CA ASP A 315 4.32 -16.00 1.82
C ASP A 315 4.86 -14.56 1.91
N TRP A 316 4.57 -13.86 3.01
CA TRP A 316 5.05 -12.50 3.25
C TRP A 316 6.57 -12.41 3.24
N GLU A 317 7.26 -13.47 3.66
CA GLU A 317 8.71 -13.49 3.86
C GLU A 317 9.42 -14.58 3.05
N LYS A 318 8.75 -15.15 2.04
CA LYS A 318 9.41 -16.03 1.06
C LYS A 318 10.51 -15.27 0.33
N LYS A 319 11.55 -16.00 -0.11
CA LYS A 319 12.77 -15.47 -0.75
C LYS A 319 12.50 -14.46 -1.88
N GLU A 320 11.39 -14.60 -2.61
CA GLU A 320 11.03 -13.72 -3.73
C GLU A 320 10.34 -12.41 -3.31
N ASN A 321 9.72 -12.40 -2.13
CA ASN A 321 8.86 -11.33 -1.64
C ASN A 321 9.60 -10.44 -0.64
N LEU A 322 10.06 -11.02 0.48
CA LEU A 322 10.73 -10.32 1.57
C LEU A 322 9.97 -9.04 1.99
N PHE A 323 8.64 -9.10 2.04
CA PHE A 323 7.78 -7.94 2.25
C PHE A 323 7.89 -7.37 3.67
N LEU A 324 8.08 -8.22 4.68
CA LEU A 324 8.20 -7.76 6.06
C LEU A 324 9.61 -7.24 6.31
N SER A 325 10.65 -7.96 5.90
CA SER A 325 12.05 -7.55 6.09
C SER A 325 12.50 -6.42 5.16
N LYS A 326 12.55 -6.65 3.85
CA LYS A 326 13.09 -5.72 2.84
C LYS A 326 12.22 -4.47 2.77
N TYR A 327 10.91 -4.63 2.71
CA TYR A 327 9.99 -3.51 2.54
C TYR A 327 9.41 -2.94 3.84
N ARG A 328 9.72 -3.56 5.00
CA ARG A 328 9.43 -3.03 6.35
C ARG A 328 7.95 -2.73 6.58
N MET A 329 7.09 -3.66 6.17
CA MET A 329 5.65 -3.53 6.37
C MET A 329 5.23 -3.54 7.85
N LEU A 330 6.07 -4.05 8.76
CA LEU A 330 5.82 -4.12 10.21
C LEU A 330 6.51 -3.02 11.02
N HIS A 331 6.84 -1.89 10.42
CA HIS A 331 7.62 -0.84 11.09
C HIS A 331 6.95 -0.23 12.33
N ASN A 332 5.62 -0.12 12.37
CA ASN A 332 4.89 0.43 13.51
C ASN A 332 4.36 -0.68 14.44
N LEU A 333 4.96 -1.87 14.38
CA LEU A 333 4.61 -2.99 15.25
C LEU A 333 4.91 -2.61 16.71
N PRO A 334 3.92 -2.63 17.63
CA PRO A 334 4.14 -2.32 19.04
C PRO A 334 4.87 -3.49 19.71
N ILE A 335 6.20 -3.46 19.72
CA ILE A 335 7.07 -4.56 20.17
C ILE A 335 6.71 -5.02 21.59
N ASP A 336 6.45 -4.07 22.49
CA ASP A 336 6.12 -4.36 23.91
C ASP A 336 4.74 -5.00 24.10
N ARG A 337 3.85 -4.89 23.11
CA ARG A 337 2.53 -5.53 23.12
C ARG A 337 2.54 -6.95 22.56
N VAL A 338 3.64 -7.37 21.94
CA VAL A 338 3.78 -8.74 21.44
C VAL A 338 3.90 -9.68 22.63
N ARG A 339 2.88 -10.52 22.81
CA ARG A 339 2.83 -11.53 23.87
C ARG A 339 2.89 -12.92 23.27
N HIS A 340 3.37 -13.87 24.06
CA HIS A 340 3.38 -15.30 23.78
C HIS A 340 4.34 -15.79 22.68
N ILE A 341 4.56 -15.03 21.60
CA ILE A 341 5.41 -15.40 20.46
C ILE A 341 6.82 -14.80 20.55
N GLN A 342 7.71 -15.23 19.65
CA GLN A 342 9.07 -14.72 19.55
C GLN A 342 9.10 -13.20 19.37
N ASN A 343 10.00 -12.53 20.11
CA ASN A 343 10.17 -11.09 20.01
C ASN A 343 10.61 -10.69 18.58
N PRO A 344 9.95 -9.71 17.93
CA PRO A 344 10.29 -9.25 16.58
C PRO A 344 11.75 -8.82 16.41
N ARG A 345 12.37 -8.21 17.44
CA ARG A 345 13.77 -7.79 17.37
C ARG A 345 14.73 -8.97 17.26
N LEU A 346 14.42 -10.06 17.96
CA LEU A 346 15.21 -11.30 17.88
C LEU A 346 14.98 -12.00 16.54
N HIS A 347 13.72 -11.99 16.07
CA HIS A 347 13.35 -12.63 14.81
C HIS A 347 14.04 -11.97 13.61
N PHE A 348 14.03 -10.64 13.54
CA PHE A 348 14.63 -9.86 12.45
C PHE A 348 16.04 -9.35 12.76
N ALA A 349 16.77 -10.00 13.67
CA ALA A 349 18.07 -9.50 14.15
C ALA A 349 19.10 -9.32 13.03
N LYS A 350 19.15 -10.25 12.07
CA LYS A 350 20.09 -10.19 10.94
C LYS A 350 19.77 -9.03 10.01
N GLU A 351 18.49 -8.82 9.73
CA GLU A 351 17.96 -7.77 8.88
C GLU A 351 18.21 -6.40 9.49
N ILE A 352 17.99 -6.26 10.81
CA ILE A 352 18.29 -5.05 11.57
C ILE A 352 19.78 -4.70 11.45
N ILE A 353 20.67 -5.67 11.63
CA ILE A 353 22.13 -5.45 11.50
C ILE A 353 22.47 -4.99 10.07
N ASN A 354 21.95 -5.69 9.06
CA ASN A 354 22.19 -5.33 7.66
C ASN A 354 21.68 -3.91 7.32
N ILE A 355 20.50 -3.54 7.84
CA ILE A 355 19.95 -2.20 7.67
C ILE A 355 20.84 -1.16 8.34
N LYS A 356 21.32 -1.40 9.57
CA LYS A 356 22.23 -0.47 10.26
C LYS A 356 23.56 -0.29 9.52
N LEU A 357 24.06 -1.32 8.84
CA LEU A 357 25.29 -1.24 8.03
C LEU A 357 25.09 -0.46 6.73
N GLN A 358 23.90 -0.52 6.13
CA GLN A 358 23.59 0.10 4.84
C GLN A 358 22.97 1.50 4.93
N SER A 359 22.31 1.82 6.05
CA SER A 359 21.48 3.03 6.17
C SER A 359 22.17 4.18 6.91
N VAL A 360 21.97 5.39 6.38
CA VAL A 360 22.32 6.65 7.04
C VAL A 360 21.30 6.91 8.15
N LYS A 361 21.63 6.53 9.40
CA LYS A 361 21.04 6.91 10.73
C LYS A 361 19.52 7.08 10.95
N ASN A 362 18.65 7.16 9.93
CA ASN A 362 17.29 7.72 10.01
C ASN A 362 16.18 6.82 9.43
N ASP A 363 16.45 5.55 9.09
CA ASP A 363 15.41 4.62 8.60
C ASP A 363 15.60 3.24 9.26
N PRO A 364 15.12 3.04 10.51
CA PRO A 364 15.19 1.76 11.20
C PRO A 364 14.18 0.73 10.68
N MET A 365 14.33 -0.51 11.11
CA MET A 365 13.37 -1.59 10.87
C MET A 365 12.05 -1.31 11.59
N PHE A 366 12.12 -0.98 12.88
CA PHE A 366 10.97 -0.65 13.72
C PHE A 366 11.02 0.80 14.21
N GLU A 367 9.86 1.46 14.29
CA GLU A 367 9.71 2.84 14.74
C GLU A 367 10.14 3.01 16.21
N TRP A 368 9.81 2.03 17.06
CA TRP A 368 10.07 2.09 18.51
C TRP A 368 11.52 1.67 18.86
N GLY A 369 12.44 1.95 17.95
CA GLY A 369 13.87 1.68 18.07
C GLY A 369 14.25 0.22 17.82
N ASP A 370 15.36 0.06 17.10
CA ASP A 370 16.05 -1.21 16.88
C ASP A 370 17.15 -1.47 17.94
N SER A 371 17.01 -0.86 19.12
CA SER A 371 18.03 -0.83 20.19
C SER A 371 17.98 -2.08 21.05
#